data_AF-K0RRA9-F1
#
_entry.id   AF-K0RRA9-F1
#
_cell.length_a   1.000
_cell.length_b   1.000
_cell.length_c   1.000
_cell.angle_alpha   90.00
_cell.angle_beta   90.00
_cell.angle_gamma   90.00
#
_symmetry.space_group_name_H-M   'P 1'
#
loop_
_entity.id
_entity.type
_entity.pdbx_description
1 polymer ?
#
loop_
_entity_poly.entity_id
_entity_poly.type
_entity_poly.pdbx_seq_one_letter_code
_entity_poly.pdbx_strand_id
1 'polypeptide(L)'
;MSVYSHTPTPGLNADKEGDDEQEERTEEIAELKKLIDAMPGGTIHDVKSRVPHQTKLGQLEFQFHIFAEKKRLARALSKLEEMYGDLHSEPCLMCLEDIHVHAASSVRKIFICCGGFICEVCVRNMDKSGLGLDKCPLCRESFAASSEAEDDAKVMTLAKRGNSWAQREAGSLMIHGRKGYDKQKLEWLKKAAAQDYPPALFELSAVHRDGLKSLVRKSQEKANKLLLKAANLGYAKANSLLATYHTSGTKGFEENTDEAYFRASVALALDNENGQAAFILGTNHHIEKCSEPSPYLACHYLNIAANENGEGLAFCFYSQTLCKLNEHLYGGQISGHNAMPAAFFWLRKSSERGIKTASRLLKEWETNGQNFCANCGMVAQAGEKFKQCSKCKAQWYCSKECQVEAWREGHKKDCKRATILKFQDYLSAE
;
A
#
# COMPACT_ATOMS: atom_id res chain seq x y z
N MET A 1 14.71 -3.55 -15.90
CA MET A 1 15.09 -4.70 -15.05
C MET A 1 14.07 -4.80 -13.92
N SER A 2 13.42 -5.94 -13.78
CA SER A 2 12.24 -6.13 -12.92
C SER A 2 12.70 -6.50 -11.50
N VAL A 3 12.52 -5.59 -10.53
CA VAL A 3 12.97 -5.76 -9.12
C VAL A 3 11.86 -6.32 -8.21
N TYR A 4 10.93 -7.08 -8.78
CA TYR A 4 9.80 -7.67 -8.05
C TYR A 4 9.65 -9.14 -8.39
N SER A 5 10.65 -9.92 -8.03
CA SER A 5 10.54 -11.35 -7.82
C SER A 5 11.69 -11.73 -6.90
N HIS A 6 11.37 -12.36 -5.78
CA HIS A 6 12.16 -13.33 -5.02
C HIS A 6 11.58 -13.31 -3.60
N THR A 7 10.71 -14.27 -3.33
CA THR A 7 10.75 -14.97 -2.04
C THR A 7 11.56 -16.23 -2.31
N PRO A 8 12.89 -16.22 -2.15
CA PRO A 8 13.62 -17.47 -2.05
C PRO A 8 13.56 -17.90 -0.58
N THR A 9 13.44 -19.20 -0.35
CA THR A 9 14.04 -19.78 0.85
C THR A 9 15.48 -19.26 0.94
N PRO A 10 15.92 -18.65 2.06
CA PRO A 10 17.21 -17.97 2.10
C PRO A 10 18.34 -18.99 1.98
N GLY A 11 18.96 -19.03 0.81
CA GLY A 11 20.26 -19.63 0.60
C GLY A 11 21.34 -18.61 0.93
N LEU A 12 22.33 -19.01 1.74
CA LEU A 12 23.46 -18.21 2.25
C LEU A 12 24.22 -17.35 1.22
N ASN A 13 24.04 -17.57 -0.08
CA ASN A 13 24.71 -16.83 -1.16
C ASN A 13 23.90 -15.60 -1.63
N ALA A 14 22.57 -15.62 -1.58
CA ALA A 14 21.74 -14.47 -1.98
C ALA A 14 21.80 -13.33 -0.94
N ASP A 15 21.96 -13.69 0.34
CA ASP A 15 22.13 -12.71 1.42
C ASP A 15 23.48 -11.98 1.30
N LYS A 16 24.54 -12.67 0.83
CA LYS A 16 25.87 -12.08 0.62
C LYS A 16 25.89 -11.09 -0.56
N GLU A 17 25.35 -11.48 -1.72
CA GLU A 17 25.27 -10.57 -2.87
C GLU A 17 24.43 -9.31 -2.54
N GLY A 18 23.36 -9.47 -1.76
CA GLY A 18 22.55 -8.34 -1.30
C GLY A 18 23.23 -7.46 -0.24
N ASP A 19 24.15 -8.01 0.55
CA ASP A 19 24.93 -7.27 1.54
C ASP A 19 26.05 -6.46 0.86
N ASP A 20 26.74 -7.04 -0.14
CA ASP A 20 27.77 -6.36 -0.93
C ASP A 20 27.16 -5.18 -1.74
N GLU A 21 26.00 -5.38 -2.38
CA GLU A 21 25.26 -4.30 -3.06
C GLU A 21 24.75 -3.21 -2.10
N GLN A 22 24.53 -3.55 -0.82
CA GLN A 22 24.10 -2.59 0.20
C GLN A 22 25.28 -1.75 0.70
N GLU A 23 26.46 -2.36 0.84
CA GLU A 23 27.70 -1.68 1.22
C GLU A 23 28.12 -0.67 0.14
N GLU A 24 28.19 -1.10 -1.13
CA GLU A 24 28.51 -0.22 -2.27
C GLU A 24 27.55 0.99 -2.34
N ARG A 25 26.24 0.75 -2.15
CA ARG A 25 25.23 1.82 -2.16
C ARG A 25 25.38 2.78 -0.98
N THR A 26 25.81 2.28 0.17
CA THR A 26 26.05 3.11 1.36
C THR A 26 27.25 4.03 1.13
N GLU A 27 28.30 3.52 0.48
CA GLU A 27 29.46 4.32 0.06
C GLU A 27 29.05 5.39 -0.96
N GLU A 28 28.31 5.03 -2.03
CA GLU A 28 27.83 5.98 -3.05
C GLU A 28 26.98 7.10 -2.42
N ILE A 29 26.07 6.75 -1.50
CA ILE A 29 25.27 7.72 -0.74
C ILE A 29 26.16 8.66 0.09
N ALA A 30 27.15 8.11 0.80
CA ALA A 30 28.04 8.89 1.65
C ALA A 30 28.93 9.84 0.85
N GLU A 31 29.46 9.40 -0.29
CA GLU A 31 30.24 10.24 -1.21
C GLU A 31 29.39 11.36 -1.80
N LEU A 32 28.17 11.04 -2.24
CA LEU A 32 27.28 12.02 -2.83
C LEU A 32 26.81 13.07 -1.81
N LYS A 33 26.59 12.68 -0.55
CA LYS A 33 26.33 13.62 0.55
C LYS A 33 27.49 14.57 0.77
N LYS A 34 28.72 14.05 0.87
CA LYS A 34 29.94 14.88 1.01
C LYS A 34 30.10 15.86 -0.16
N LEU A 35 29.81 15.41 -1.39
CA LEU A 35 29.84 16.26 -2.57
C LEU A 35 28.84 17.40 -2.44
N ILE A 36 27.58 17.12 -2.11
CA ILE A 36 26.52 18.12 -1.97
C ILE A 36 26.85 19.12 -0.84
N ASP A 37 27.36 18.65 0.30
CA ASP A 37 27.74 19.48 1.43
C ASP A 37 28.90 20.43 1.10
N ALA A 38 29.82 20.00 0.23
CA ALA A 38 30.96 20.80 -0.23
C ALA A 38 30.59 21.84 -1.30
N MET A 39 29.44 21.67 -1.99
CA MET A 39 29.00 22.64 -3.00
C MET A 39 28.63 23.97 -2.33
N PRO A 40 28.78 25.13 -2.99
CA PRO A 40 28.26 26.40 -2.49
C PRO A 40 26.73 26.35 -2.37
N GLY A 41 26.11 27.22 -1.57
CA GLY A 41 24.63 27.25 -1.38
C GLY A 41 24.05 28.65 -1.19
N GLY A 42 24.85 29.69 -1.41
CA GLY A 42 24.47 31.07 -1.10
C GLY A 42 23.69 31.77 -2.22
N THR A 43 23.70 31.22 -3.43
CA THR A 43 23.01 31.80 -4.59
C THR A 43 21.98 30.84 -5.21
N ILE A 44 21.05 31.39 -5.99
CA ILE A 44 20.07 30.59 -6.77
C ILE A 44 20.80 29.66 -7.76
N HIS A 45 21.94 30.09 -8.31
CA HIS A 45 22.75 29.26 -9.19
C HIS A 45 23.32 28.04 -8.45
N ASP A 46 23.80 28.25 -7.23
CA ASP A 46 24.32 27.20 -6.37
C ASP A 46 23.23 26.18 -6.00
N VAL A 47 22.03 26.65 -5.67
CA VAL A 47 20.88 25.78 -5.41
C VAL A 47 20.56 24.95 -6.66
N LYS A 48 20.51 25.57 -7.85
CA LYS A 48 20.26 24.85 -9.11
C LYS A 48 21.35 23.83 -9.47
N SER A 49 22.62 24.09 -9.12
CA SER A 49 23.71 23.14 -9.41
C SER A 49 23.69 21.92 -8.50
N ARG A 50 23.19 22.03 -7.26
CA ARG A 50 23.04 20.90 -6.32
C ARG A 50 21.91 19.94 -6.69
N VAL A 51 20.87 20.43 -7.34
CA VAL A 51 19.61 19.71 -7.59
C VAL A 51 19.78 18.34 -8.29
N PRO A 52 20.60 18.18 -9.33
CA PRO A 52 20.83 16.86 -9.93
C PRO A 52 21.44 15.86 -8.95
N HIS A 53 22.39 16.32 -8.13
CA HIS A 53 23.03 15.51 -7.09
C HIS A 53 22.04 15.14 -5.98
N GLN A 54 21.23 16.09 -5.51
CA GLN A 54 20.16 15.84 -4.53
C GLN A 54 19.10 14.86 -5.06
N THR A 55 18.76 14.96 -6.35
CA THR A 55 17.80 14.04 -6.99
C THR A 55 18.36 12.62 -7.05
N LYS A 56 19.62 12.47 -7.49
CA LYS A 56 20.31 11.17 -7.50
C LYS A 56 20.45 10.61 -6.08
N LEU A 57 20.79 11.45 -5.10
CA LEU A 57 20.86 11.06 -3.69
C LEU A 57 19.51 10.50 -3.22
N GLY A 58 18.41 11.21 -3.49
CA GLY A 58 17.08 10.76 -3.12
C GLY A 58 16.68 9.42 -3.72
N GLN A 59 17.09 9.15 -4.97
CA GLN A 59 16.85 7.87 -5.62
C GLN A 59 17.65 6.73 -4.95
N LEU A 60 18.91 6.97 -4.61
CA LEU A 60 19.76 5.98 -3.92
C LEU A 60 19.28 5.71 -2.50
N GLU A 61 18.94 6.75 -1.74
CA GLU A 61 18.40 6.63 -0.39
C GLU A 61 17.07 5.88 -0.40
N PHE A 62 16.17 6.17 -1.35
CA PHE A 62 14.93 5.41 -1.51
C PHE A 62 15.21 3.92 -1.74
N GLN A 63 16.14 3.58 -2.64
CA GLN A 63 16.52 2.19 -2.90
C GLN A 63 17.10 1.50 -1.66
N PHE A 64 17.98 2.18 -0.93
CA PHE A 64 18.53 1.70 0.33
C PHE A 64 17.43 1.43 1.37
N HIS A 65 16.53 2.39 1.59
CA HIS A 65 15.44 2.25 2.54
C HIS A 65 14.49 1.11 2.17
N ILE A 66 14.14 0.95 0.89
CA ILE A 66 13.29 -0.16 0.44
C ILE A 66 13.96 -1.51 0.66
N PHE A 67 15.27 -1.60 0.43
CA PHE A 67 16.01 -2.84 0.68
C PHE A 67 16.04 -3.22 2.16
N ALA A 68 16.41 -2.26 3.02
CA ALA A 68 16.38 -2.45 4.47
C ALA A 68 14.97 -2.81 4.97
N GLU A 69 13.94 -2.19 4.39
CA GLU A 69 12.55 -2.44 4.78
C GLU A 69 12.08 -3.84 4.41
N LYS A 70 12.48 -4.38 3.24
CA LYS A 70 12.21 -5.79 2.89
C LYS A 70 12.77 -6.75 3.94
N LYS A 71 14.03 -6.54 4.37
CA LYS A 71 14.66 -7.33 5.44
C LYS A 71 13.89 -7.18 6.77
N ARG A 72 13.45 -5.97 7.10
CA ARG A 72 12.68 -5.70 8.33
C ARG A 72 11.31 -6.39 8.33
N LEU A 73 10.58 -6.34 7.22
CA LEU A 73 9.29 -7.02 7.06
C LEU A 73 9.46 -8.55 7.15
N ALA A 74 10.49 -9.10 6.53
CA ALA A 74 10.81 -10.53 6.64
C ALA A 74 11.08 -10.94 8.11
N ARG A 75 11.87 -10.15 8.85
CA ARG A 75 12.09 -10.38 10.30
C ARG A 75 10.80 -10.32 11.12
N ALA A 76 9.88 -9.42 10.78
CA ALA A 76 8.59 -9.35 11.46
C ALA A 76 7.75 -10.62 11.21
N LEU A 77 7.80 -11.16 9.99
CA LEU A 77 7.15 -12.42 9.65
C LEU A 77 7.77 -13.60 10.38
N SER A 78 9.11 -13.73 10.37
CA SER A 78 9.82 -14.79 11.10
C SER A 78 9.53 -14.74 12.61
N LYS A 79 9.44 -13.54 13.20
CA LYS A 79 9.03 -13.38 14.60
C LYS A 79 7.60 -13.88 14.86
N LEU A 80 6.68 -13.69 13.90
CA LEU A 80 5.33 -14.26 14.02
C LEU A 80 5.39 -15.79 14.04
N GLU A 81 6.16 -16.39 13.14
CA GLU A 81 6.34 -17.85 13.04
C GLU A 81 7.00 -18.43 14.29
N GLU A 82 8.02 -17.76 14.84
CA GLU A 82 8.64 -18.16 16.12
C GLU A 82 7.62 -18.19 17.27
N MET A 83 6.72 -17.20 17.32
CA MET A 83 5.74 -17.06 18.39
C MET A 83 4.54 -18.02 18.26
N TYR A 84 4.13 -18.33 17.04
CA TYR A 84 2.84 -18.97 16.77
C TYR A 84 2.91 -20.24 15.91
N GLY A 85 4.11 -20.62 15.47
CA GLY A 85 4.36 -21.74 14.57
C GLY A 85 4.35 -21.34 13.10
N ASP A 86 4.85 -22.26 12.26
CA ASP A 86 4.97 -22.05 10.82
C ASP A 86 3.63 -21.75 10.18
N LEU A 87 3.64 -20.79 9.24
CA LEU A 87 2.44 -20.45 8.49
C LEU A 87 2.16 -21.49 7.42
N HIS A 88 0.89 -21.86 7.28
CA HIS A 88 0.46 -22.83 6.26
C HIS A 88 0.87 -22.39 4.85
N SER A 89 1.73 -23.18 4.22
CA SER A 89 2.18 -23.00 2.84
C SER A 89 1.82 -24.21 1.97
N GLU A 90 1.58 -23.94 0.69
CA GLU A 90 1.43 -24.98 -0.34
C GLU A 90 2.15 -24.52 -1.62
N PRO A 91 2.73 -25.44 -2.39
CA PRO A 91 3.41 -25.09 -3.63
C PRO A 91 2.42 -24.61 -4.68
N CYS A 92 2.76 -23.54 -5.37
CA CYS A 92 2.04 -23.07 -6.55
C CYS A 92 1.96 -24.20 -7.59
N LEU A 93 0.75 -24.50 -8.08
CA LEU A 93 0.53 -25.62 -9.02
C LEU A 93 1.06 -25.35 -10.45
N MET A 94 1.84 -24.29 -10.65
CA MET A 94 2.51 -23.99 -11.92
C MET A 94 4.01 -23.79 -11.76
N CYS A 95 4.47 -22.98 -10.80
CA CYS A 95 5.90 -22.75 -10.58
C CYS A 95 6.52 -23.57 -9.43
N LEU A 96 5.71 -24.30 -8.67
CA LEU A 96 6.11 -25.13 -7.52
C LEU A 96 6.74 -24.38 -6.33
N GLU A 97 6.82 -23.05 -6.40
CA GLU A 97 7.22 -22.21 -5.27
C GLU A 97 6.19 -22.26 -4.16
N ASP A 98 6.66 -22.44 -2.91
CA ASP A 98 5.81 -22.40 -1.74
C ASP A 98 5.23 -21.01 -1.54
N ILE A 99 3.91 -20.96 -1.33
CA ILE A 99 3.21 -19.72 -1.01
C ILE A 99 2.37 -19.91 0.23
N HIS A 100 2.28 -18.87 1.07
CA HIS A 100 1.36 -18.84 2.20
C HIS A 100 -0.08 -18.69 1.68
N VAL A 101 -0.65 -19.78 1.17
CA VAL A 101 -1.93 -19.78 0.45
C VAL A 101 -3.06 -19.19 1.28
N HIS A 102 -3.01 -19.26 2.60
CA HIS A 102 -4.08 -18.76 3.45
C HIS A 102 -3.92 -17.28 3.85
N ALA A 103 -2.81 -16.64 3.48
CA ALA A 103 -2.42 -15.31 3.94
C ALA A 103 -3.35 -14.19 3.43
N ALA A 104 -3.65 -14.20 2.14
CA ALA A 104 -4.55 -13.24 1.50
C ALA A 104 -5.13 -13.82 0.20
N SER A 105 -6.22 -13.24 -0.30
CA SER A 105 -6.75 -13.59 -1.61
C SER A 105 -5.93 -13.03 -2.76
N SER A 106 -5.16 -11.96 -2.53
CA SER A 106 -4.29 -11.30 -3.51
C SER A 106 -3.05 -12.12 -3.88
N VAL A 107 -2.58 -13.00 -2.99
CA VAL A 107 -1.36 -13.80 -3.23
C VAL A 107 -1.57 -15.02 -4.13
N ARG A 108 -2.83 -15.35 -4.45
CA ARG A 108 -3.18 -16.54 -5.23
C ARG A 108 -4.45 -16.34 -6.06
N LYS A 109 -4.52 -17.01 -7.20
CA LYS A 109 -5.76 -17.21 -7.95
C LYS A 109 -6.27 -18.62 -7.70
N ILE A 110 -7.47 -18.73 -7.13
CA ILE A 110 -8.19 -20.00 -6.97
C ILE A 110 -9.02 -20.29 -8.22
N PHE A 111 -9.06 -21.56 -8.62
CA PHE A 111 -9.86 -22.06 -9.74
C PHE A 111 -11.01 -22.92 -9.26
N ILE A 112 -12.24 -22.42 -9.39
CA ILE A 112 -13.45 -23.10 -8.91
C ILE A 112 -13.74 -24.43 -9.63
N CYS A 113 -13.21 -24.67 -10.84
CA CYS A 113 -13.42 -25.93 -11.57
C CYS A 113 -12.87 -27.15 -10.82
N CYS A 114 -11.67 -27.00 -10.24
CA CYS A 114 -10.91 -28.10 -9.65
C CYS A 114 -10.52 -27.85 -8.19
N GLY A 115 -10.67 -26.62 -7.73
CA GLY A 115 -10.26 -26.14 -6.42
C GLY A 115 -8.78 -25.94 -6.20
N GLY A 116 -7.97 -26.09 -7.26
CA GLY A 116 -6.56 -25.73 -7.26
C GLY A 116 -6.32 -24.23 -7.34
N PHE A 117 -5.06 -23.81 -7.20
CA PHE A 117 -4.64 -22.42 -7.24
C PHE A 117 -3.28 -22.27 -7.91
N ILE A 118 -2.94 -21.05 -8.29
CA ILE A 118 -1.57 -20.62 -8.66
C ILE A 118 -1.25 -19.31 -7.94
N CYS A 119 0.04 -19.01 -7.77
CA CYS A 119 0.48 -17.76 -7.15
C CYS A 119 0.20 -16.55 -8.06
N GLU A 120 0.10 -15.37 -7.47
CA GLU A 120 -0.18 -14.13 -8.19
C GLU A 120 0.89 -13.77 -9.24
N VAL A 121 2.16 -14.10 -8.99
CA VAL A 121 3.26 -13.90 -9.97
C VAL A 121 3.00 -14.70 -11.24
N CYS A 122 2.58 -15.94 -11.07
CA CYS A 122 2.20 -16.83 -12.15
C CYS A 122 1.02 -16.28 -12.97
N VAL A 123 0.00 -15.72 -12.31
CA VAL A 123 -1.13 -15.04 -12.97
C VAL A 123 -0.64 -13.88 -13.83
N ARG A 124 0.13 -12.96 -13.24
CA ARG A 124 0.65 -11.76 -13.93
C ARG A 124 1.53 -12.11 -15.13
N ASN A 125 2.33 -13.18 -15.03
CA ASN A 125 3.19 -13.60 -16.14
C ASN A 125 2.38 -14.16 -17.31
N MET A 126 1.28 -14.87 -17.06
CA MET A 126 0.37 -15.31 -18.11
C MET A 126 -0.32 -14.13 -18.80
N ASP A 127 -0.80 -13.15 -18.03
CA ASP A 127 -1.44 -11.96 -18.58
C ASP A 127 -0.49 -11.16 -19.49
N LYS A 128 0.77 -10.98 -19.06
CA LYS A 128 1.81 -10.32 -19.86
C LYS A 128 2.19 -11.08 -21.13
N SER A 129 2.07 -12.40 -21.12
CA SER A 129 2.41 -13.25 -22.26
C SER A 129 1.32 -13.25 -23.35
N GLY A 130 0.18 -12.59 -23.11
CA GLY A 130 -0.93 -12.55 -24.06
C GLY A 130 -1.67 -13.88 -24.25
N LEU A 131 -1.34 -14.90 -23.44
CA LEU A 131 -2.00 -16.20 -23.45
C LEU A 131 -3.41 -16.14 -22.86
N GLY A 132 -3.66 -15.16 -21.98
CA GLY A 132 -4.93 -15.02 -21.26
C GLY A 132 -5.26 -16.23 -20.39
N LEU A 133 -6.45 -16.19 -19.79
CA LEU A 133 -7.04 -17.31 -19.06
C LEU A 133 -8.43 -17.57 -19.66
N ASP A 134 -8.48 -18.24 -20.82
CA ASP A 134 -9.74 -18.71 -21.43
C ASP A 134 -10.12 -20.11 -20.93
N LYS A 135 -9.13 -20.83 -20.38
CA LYS A 135 -9.26 -22.15 -19.78
C LYS A 135 -8.41 -22.23 -18.53
N CYS A 136 -8.82 -23.08 -17.60
CA CYS A 136 -8.04 -23.33 -16.40
C CYS A 136 -6.72 -24.02 -16.75
N PRO A 137 -5.55 -23.51 -16.28
CA PRO A 137 -4.25 -24.12 -16.57
C PRO A 137 -4.09 -25.50 -15.94
N LEU A 138 -4.90 -25.80 -14.91
CA LEU A 138 -4.83 -27.06 -14.15
C LEU A 138 -5.78 -28.12 -14.70
N CYS A 139 -7.05 -27.74 -14.93
CA CYS A 139 -8.13 -28.67 -15.25
C CYS A 139 -8.58 -28.60 -16.72
N ARG A 140 -8.09 -27.60 -17.48
CA ARG A 140 -8.47 -27.28 -18.88
C ARG A 140 -9.94 -26.94 -19.12
N GLU A 141 -10.75 -26.86 -18.06
CA GLU A 141 -12.13 -26.39 -18.15
C GLU A 141 -12.17 -24.97 -18.68
N SER A 142 -13.10 -24.69 -19.59
CA SER A 142 -13.27 -23.35 -20.15
C SER A 142 -13.89 -22.41 -19.13
N PHE A 143 -13.38 -21.18 -19.11
CA PHE A 143 -13.99 -20.06 -18.38
C PHE A 143 -15.03 -19.31 -19.22
N ALA A 144 -15.48 -19.88 -20.34
CA ALA A 144 -16.65 -19.37 -21.06
C ALA A 144 -17.81 -19.15 -20.07
N ALA A 145 -18.62 -18.12 -20.30
CA ALA A 145 -19.62 -17.64 -19.35
C ALA A 145 -20.45 -18.78 -18.73
N SER A 146 -20.05 -19.20 -17.53
CA SER A 146 -20.85 -20.08 -16.67
C SER A 146 -21.93 -19.24 -16.02
N SER A 147 -23.09 -19.87 -15.78
CA SER A 147 -24.11 -19.18 -14.99
C SER A 147 -23.64 -19.08 -13.54
N GLU A 148 -24.06 -18.02 -12.83
CA GLU A 148 -23.76 -17.87 -11.40
C GLU A 148 -24.18 -19.09 -10.56
N ALA A 149 -25.21 -19.81 -11.00
CA ALA A 149 -25.71 -21.03 -10.36
C ALA A 149 -24.78 -22.24 -10.58
N GLU A 150 -24.13 -22.34 -11.74
CA GLU A 150 -23.14 -23.38 -12.01
C GLU A 150 -21.89 -23.20 -11.15
N ASP A 151 -21.43 -21.95 -10.98
CA ASP A 151 -20.28 -21.64 -10.14
C ASP A 151 -20.58 -21.95 -8.66
N ASP A 152 -21.77 -21.59 -8.18
CA ASP A 152 -22.21 -21.94 -6.83
C ASP A 152 -22.31 -23.46 -6.63
N ALA A 153 -22.80 -24.20 -7.63
CA ALA A 153 -22.86 -25.65 -7.58
C ALA A 153 -21.45 -26.28 -7.50
N LYS A 154 -20.47 -25.72 -8.21
CA LYS A 154 -19.06 -26.13 -8.12
C LYS A 154 -18.49 -25.84 -6.73
N VAL A 155 -18.71 -24.64 -6.19
CA VAL A 155 -18.32 -24.27 -4.81
C VAL A 155 -18.94 -25.23 -3.80
N MET A 156 -20.23 -25.54 -3.91
CA MET A 156 -20.90 -26.48 -3.01
C MET A 156 -20.36 -27.91 -3.14
N THR A 157 -19.99 -28.33 -4.36
CA THR A 157 -19.37 -29.63 -4.59
C THR A 157 -18.01 -29.72 -3.88
N LEU A 158 -17.18 -28.68 -4.01
CA LEU A 158 -15.88 -28.59 -3.34
C LEU A 158 -16.03 -28.50 -1.81
N ALA A 159 -17.00 -27.71 -1.32
CA ALA A 159 -17.29 -27.58 0.10
C ALA A 159 -17.68 -28.93 0.74
N LYS A 160 -18.54 -29.70 0.05
CA LYS A 160 -18.93 -31.07 0.45
C LYS A 160 -17.75 -32.04 0.49
N ARG A 161 -16.72 -31.83 -0.34
CA ARG A 161 -15.46 -32.60 -0.34
C ARG A 161 -14.48 -32.18 0.76
N GLY A 162 -14.83 -31.21 1.61
CA GLY A 162 -13.97 -30.79 2.71
C GLY A 162 -13.10 -29.57 2.42
N ASN A 163 -13.10 -29.04 1.19
CA ASN A 163 -12.21 -27.93 0.83
C ASN A 163 -12.51 -26.66 1.65
N SER A 164 -11.53 -26.21 2.43
CA SER A 164 -11.68 -25.15 3.44
C SER A 164 -12.08 -23.80 2.85
N TRP A 165 -11.46 -23.38 1.74
CA TRP A 165 -11.81 -22.13 1.07
C TRP A 165 -13.22 -22.20 0.48
N ALA A 166 -13.62 -23.32 -0.11
CA ALA A 166 -14.95 -23.49 -0.67
C ALA A 166 -16.03 -23.56 0.42
N GLN A 167 -15.74 -24.20 1.57
CA GLN A 167 -16.61 -24.17 2.74
C GLN A 167 -16.79 -22.74 3.28
N ARG A 168 -15.73 -21.94 3.28
CA ARG A 168 -15.80 -20.52 3.67
C ARG A 168 -16.68 -19.74 2.71
N GLU A 169 -16.48 -19.88 1.39
CA GLU A 169 -17.31 -19.20 0.38
C GLU A 169 -18.78 -19.61 0.49
N ALA A 170 -19.07 -20.92 0.62
CA ALA A 170 -20.41 -21.43 0.83
C ALA A 170 -21.07 -20.84 2.09
N GLY A 171 -20.32 -20.75 3.20
CA GLY A 171 -20.78 -20.10 4.43
C GLY A 171 -21.10 -18.62 4.22
N SER A 172 -20.23 -17.89 3.52
CA SER A 172 -20.43 -16.46 3.23
C SER A 172 -21.68 -16.20 2.40
N LEU A 173 -21.96 -17.02 1.38
CA LEU A 173 -23.18 -16.94 0.56
C LEU A 173 -24.46 -17.10 1.42
N MET A 174 -24.46 -18.07 2.35
CA MET A 174 -25.60 -18.34 3.24
C MET A 174 -25.83 -17.28 4.31
N ILE A 175 -24.75 -16.69 4.85
CA ILE A 175 -24.85 -15.62 5.87
C ILE A 175 -25.48 -14.36 5.28
N HIS A 176 -25.03 -13.96 4.08
CA HIS A 176 -25.53 -12.75 3.42
C HIS A 176 -26.85 -12.97 2.69
N GLY A 177 -27.36 -14.20 2.62
CA GLY A 177 -28.61 -14.53 1.94
C GLY A 177 -28.59 -14.17 0.46
N ARG A 178 -27.41 -14.26 -0.16
CA ARG A 178 -27.26 -14.03 -1.60
C ARG A 178 -27.76 -15.27 -2.33
N LYS A 179 -28.28 -15.10 -3.55
CA LYS A 179 -28.57 -16.18 -4.50
C LYS A 179 -29.54 -17.28 -4.00
N GLY A 180 -30.55 -16.93 -3.21
CA GLY A 180 -31.63 -17.85 -2.84
C GLY A 180 -31.30 -18.89 -1.75
N TYR A 181 -30.10 -18.85 -1.16
CA TYR A 181 -29.75 -19.67 -0.01
C TYR A 181 -30.57 -19.27 1.23
N ASP A 182 -30.89 -20.26 2.07
CA ASP A 182 -31.45 -20.01 3.40
C ASP A 182 -30.55 -19.03 4.16
N LYS A 183 -31.08 -17.83 4.39
CA LYS A 183 -30.47 -16.85 5.28
C LYS A 183 -30.20 -17.53 6.61
N GLN A 184 -29.02 -17.30 7.18
CA GLN A 184 -28.68 -17.71 8.55
C GLN A 184 -28.30 -19.21 8.68
N LYS A 185 -27.29 -19.66 7.94
CA LYS A 185 -26.59 -20.92 8.25
C LYS A 185 -25.09 -20.66 8.43
N LEU A 186 -24.57 -21.05 9.60
CA LEU A 186 -23.14 -20.91 9.96
C LEU A 186 -22.36 -22.21 9.86
N GLU A 187 -23.01 -23.32 9.51
CA GLU A 187 -22.41 -24.65 9.54
C GLU A 187 -21.17 -24.77 8.65
N TRP A 188 -21.24 -24.29 7.40
CA TRP A 188 -20.09 -24.32 6.50
C TRP A 188 -18.94 -23.44 6.96
N LEU A 189 -19.26 -22.25 7.46
CA LEU A 189 -18.24 -21.35 7.99
C LEU A 189 -17.56 -21.93 9.24
N LYS A 190 -18.33 -22.60 10.12
CA LYS A 190 -17.81 -23.35 11.28
C LYS A 190 -16.96 -24.53 10.86
N LYS A 191 -17.34 -25.26 9.79
CA LYS A 191 -16.53 -26.37 9.24
C LYS A 191 -15.18 -25.87 8.70
N ALA A 192 -15.17 -24.76 7.97
CA ALA A 192 -13.92 -24.15 7.50
C ALA A 192 -13.05 -23.68 8.67
N ALA A 193 -13.65 -23.01 9.66
CA ALA A 193 -12.94 -22.55 10.85
C ALA A 193 -12.41 -23.69 11.74
N ALA A 194 -13.08 -24.85 11.77
CA ALA A 194 -12.60 -26.04 12.47
C ALA A 194 -11.37 -26.68 11.81
N GLN A 195 -11.10 -26.34 10.55
CA GLN A 195 -9.85 -26.68 9.84
C GLN A 195 -8.79 -25.59 10.00
N ASP A 196 -8.98 -24.66 10.95
CA ASP A 196 -8.11 -23.51 11.17
C ASP A 196 -7.88 -22.65 9.93
N TYR A 197 -8.88 -22.61 9.03
CA TYR A 197 -8.83 -21.76 7.85
C TYR A 197 -8.96 -20.28 8.24
N PRO A 198 -7.90 -19.46 8.11
CA PRO A 198 -7.86 -18.12 8.68
C PRO A 198 -8.94 -17.15 8.15
N PRO A 199 -9.29 -17.15 6.85
CA PRO A 199 -10.40 -16.33 6.36
C PRO A 199 -11.74 -16.68 7.02
N ALA A 200 -12.01 -17.95 7.34
CA ALA A 200 -13.25 -18.35 8.00
C ALA A 200 -13.26 -17.93 9.48
N LEU A 201 -12.13 -18.06 10.17
CA LEU A 201 -11.96 -17.56 11.54
C LEU A 201 -12.20 -16.05 11.59
N PHE A 202 -11.66 -15.29 10.64
CA PHE A 202 -11.86 -13.85 10.54
C PHE A 202 -13.33 -13.50 10.28
N GLU A 203 -14.02 -14.18 9.37
CA GLU A 203 -15.44 -13.94 9.11
C GLU A 203 -16.31 -14.30 10.34
N LEU A 204 -16.03 -15.41 11.03
CA LEU A 204 -16.72 -15.73 12.30
C LEU A 204 -16.44 -14.68 13.38
N SER A 205 -15.25 -14.08 13.40
CA SER A 205 -14.93 -12.99 14.32
C SER A 205 -15.87 -11.80 14.09
N ALA A 206 -16.13 -11.44 12.84
CA ALA A 206 -17.08 -10.39 12.48
C ALA A 206 -18.52 -10.77 12.86
N VAL A 207 -18.93 -12.01 12.58
CA VAL A 207 -20.26 -12.52 12.99
C VAL A 207 -20.47 -12.42 14.51
N HIS A 208 -19.46 -12.77 15.31
CA HIS A 208 -19.57 -12.65 16.77
C HIS A 208 -19.53 -11.20 17.26
N ARG A 209 -18.82 -10.31 16.58
CA ARG A 209 -18.75 -8.89 16.92
C ARG A 209 -20.05 -8.15 16.63
N ASP A 210 -20.61 -8.37 15.45
CA ASP A 210 -21.79 -7.66 14.96
C ASP A 210 -23.11 -8.37 15.31
N GLY A 211 -23.01 -9.65 15.69
CA GLY A 211 -24.15 -10.53 15.91
C GLY A 211 -24.81 -10.92 14.58
N LEU A 212 -25.59 -12.01 14.62
CA LEU A 212 -26.34 -12.47 13.46
C LEU A 212 -27.75 -12.86 13.90
N LYS A 213 -28.68 -11.90 13.83
CA LYS A 213 -30.10 -12.03 14.19
C LYS A 213 -30.32 -13.01 15.36
N SER A 214 -31.13 -14.05 15.18
CA SER A 214 -31.47 -15.04 16.21
C SER A 214 -30.41 -16.14 16.40
N LEU A 215 -29.41 -16.23 15.54
CA LEU A 215 -28.41 -17.30 15.58
C LEU A 215 -27.24 -17.04 16.53
N VAL A 216 -26.72 -15.81 16.52
CA VAL A 216 -25.48 -15.46 17.24
C VAL A 216 -25.67 -14.14 17.94
N ARG A 217 -25.64 -14.21 19.28
CA ARG A 217 -25.53 -13.03 20.13
C ARG A 217 -24.14 -12.41 20.00
N LYS A 218 -24.09 -11.08 20.07
CA LYS A 218 -22.85 -10.32 20.10
C LYS A 218 -21.98 -10.78 21.27
N SER A 219 -20.70 -10.99 21.01
CA SER A 219 -19.69 -11.33 22.01
C SER A 219 -18.33 -10.82 21.53
N GLN A 220 -17.88 -9.71 22.10
CA GLN A 220 -16.60 -9.10 21.76
C GLN A 220 -15.43 -10.04 22.12
N GLU A 221 -15.52 -10.73 23.26
CA GLU A 221 -14.50 -11.69 23.70
C GLU A 221 -14.30 -12.83 22.69
N LYS A 222 -15.40 -13.47 22.23
CA LYS A 222 -15.32 -14.53 21.21
C LYS A 222 -14.80 -14.00 19.88
N ALA A 223 -15.24 -12.80 19.49
CA ALA A 223 -14.73 -12.15 18.29
C ALA A 223 -13.21 -11.93 18.38
N ASN A 224 -12.71 -11.40 19.51
CA ASN A 224 -11.29 -11.13 19.70
C ASN A 224 -10.46 -12.42 19.69
N LYS A 225 -10.94 -13.48 20.33
CA LYS A 225 -10.27 -14.80 20.31
C LYS A 225 -10.12 -15.35 18.88
N LEU A 226 -11.19 -15.27 18.07
CA LEU A 226 -11.16 -15.72 16.68
C LEU A 226 -10.28 -14.82 15.79
N LEU A 227 -10.33 -13.50 16.01
CA LEU A 227 -9.50 -12.54 15.28
C LEU A 227 -8.01 -12.77 15.55
N LEU A 228 -7.62 -12.93 16.82
CA LEU A 228 -6.26 -13.25 17.22
C LEU A 228 -5.80 -14.57 16.60
N LYS A 229 -6.65 -15.61 16.63
CA LYS A 229 -6.33 -16.89 16.00
C LYS A 229 -6.08 -16.73 14.49
N ALA A 230 -6.96 -16.02 13.78
CA ALA A 230 -6.79 -15.78 12.34
C ALA A 230 -5.49 -14.99 12.03
N ALA A 231 -5.16 -13.99 12.85
CA ALA A 231 -3.94 -13.19 12.67
C ALA A 231 -2.66 -14.00 12.94
N ASN A 232 -2.67 -14.82 14.00
CA ASN A 232 -1.54 -15.66 14.36
C ASN A 232 -1.30 -16.79 13.35
N LEU A 233 -2.35 -17.23 12.64
CA LEU A 233 -2.25 -18.12 11.48
C LEU A 233 -1.90 -17.39 10.17
N GLY A 234 -1.38 -16.16 10.26
CA GLY A 234 -0.84 -15.43 9.11
C GLY A 234 -1.89 -14.81 8.19
N TYR A 235 -3.12 -14.53 8.64
CA TYR A 235 -4.08 -13.83 7.79
C TYR A 235 -3.80 -12.33 7.76
N ALA A 236 -3.45 -11.78 6.61
CA ALA A 236 -3.04 -10.38 6.46
C ALA A 236 -4.16 -9.40 6.88
N LYS A 237 -5.41 -9.68 6.52
CA LYS A 237 -6.57 -8.83 6.92
C LYS A 237 -6.85 -8.86 8.41
N ALA A 238 -6.58 -9.99 9.09
CA ALA A 238 -6.71 -10.05 10.55
C ALA A 238 -5.60 -9.25 11.23
N ASN A 239 -4.36 -9.37 10.76
CA ASN A 239 -3.22 -8.60 11.26
C ASN A 239 -3.42 -7.08 11.04
N SER A 240 -3.85 -6.64 9.87
CA SER A 240 -4.11 -5.21 9.64
C SER A 240 -5.27 -4.66 10.49
N LEU A 241 -6.31 -5.46 10.75
CA LEU A 241 -7.39 -5.07 11.66
C LEU A 241 -6.92 -4.98 13.12
N LEU A 242 -6.10 -5.93 13.59
CA LEU A 242 -5.48 -5.85 14.92
C LEU A 242 -4.58 -4.62 15.03
N ALA A 243 -3.81 -4.30 13.99
CA ALA A 243 -3.00 -3.10 13.95
C ALA A 243 -3.85 -1.84 14.14
N THR A 244 -5.01 -1.74 13.48
CA THR A 244 -5.97 -0.64 13.70
C THR A 244 -6.48 -0.61 15.14
N TYR A 245 -6.83 -1.74 15.74
CA TYR A 245 -7.34 -1.79 17.10
C TYR A 245 -6.30 -1.38 18.14
N HIS A 246 -5.04 -1.79 17.96
CA HIS A 246 -3.92 -1.33 18.78
C HIS A 246 -3.51 0.11 18.51
N THR A 247 -3.71 0.64 17.29
CA THR A 247 -3.47 2.07 17.01
C THR A 247 -4.47 2.96 17.75
N SER A 248 -5.72 2.50 17.90
CA SER A 248 -6.81 3.33 18.44
C SER A 248 -7.21 2.97 19.88
N GLY A 249 -6.68 1.90 20.46
CA GLY A 249 -7.13 1.35 21.75
C GLY A 249 -8.63 0.99 21.76
N THR A 250 -9.14 0.31 20.73
CA THR A 250 -10.57 -0.01 20.61
C THR A 250 -10.88 -1.51 20.61
N LYS A 251 -12.18 -1.84 20.72
CA LYS A 251 -12.71 -3.22 20.61
C LYS A 251 -12.11 -4.19 21.64
N GLY A 252 -11.68 -3.68 22.79
CA GLY A 252 -11.11 -4.48 23.88
C GLY A 252 -9.61 -4.76 23.72
N PHE A 253 -8.93 -4.05 22.83
CA PHE A 253 -7.47 -4.03 22.73
C PHE A 253 -6.95 -2.68 23.25
N GLU A 254 -5.86 -2.72 24.01
CA GLU A 254 -5.19 -1.52 24.51
C GLU A 254 -4.41 -0.83 23.39
N GLU A 255 -4.27 0.49 23.50
CA GLU A 255 -3.41 1.26 22.59
C GLU A 255 -1.96 0.81 22.76
N ASN A 256 -1.35 0.35 21.67
CA ASN A 256 0.03 -0.11 21.64
C ASN A 256 0.62 0.13 20.25
N THR A 257 1.46 1.16 20.13
CA THR A 257 2.05 1.57 18.86
C THR A 257 3.00 0.50 18.30
N ASP A 258 3.77 -0.18 19.16
CA ASP A 258 4.72 -1.20 18.74
C ASP A 258 4.02 -2.45 18.21
N GLU A 259 2.98 -2.92 18.91
CA GLU A 259 2.15 -4.05 18.45
C GLU A 259 1.40 -3.68 17.17
N ALA A 260 0.89 -2.44 17.07
CA ALA A 260 0.26 -1.96 15.85
C ALA A 260 1.22 -1.97 14.66
N TYR A 261 2.43 -1.47 14.85
CA TYR A 261 3.47 -1.44 13.83
C TYR A 261 3.92 -2.86 13.44
N PHE A 262 4.09 -3.75 14.42
CA PHE A 262 4.41 -5.16 14.19
C PHE A 262 3.33 -5.87 13.37
N ARG A 263 2.06 -5.77 13.78
CA ARG A 263 0.93 -6.39 13.07
C ARG A 263 0.74 -5.83 11.66
N ALA A 264 0.91 -4.52 11.47
CA ALA A 264 0.89 -3.92 10.14
C ALA A 264 2.07 -4.41 9.27
N SER A 265 3.25 -4.57 9.86
CA SER A 265 4.43 -5.13 9.17
C SER A 265 4.19 -6.57 8.71
N VAL A 266 3.66 -7.42 9.59
CA VAL A 266 3.28 -8.79 9.27
C VAL A 266 2.25 -8.81 8.13
N ALA A 267 1.22 -7.97 8.19
CA ALA A 267 0.21 -7.88 7.14
C ALA A 267 0.82 -7.49 5.78
N LEU A 268 1.77 -6.54 5.74
CA LEU A 268 2.46 -6.14 4.51
C LEU A 268 3.41 -7.21 3.97
N ALA A 269 4.09 -7.94 4.86
CA ALA A 269 4.95 -9.05 4.46
C ALA A 269 4.15 -10.17 3.78
N LEU A 270 2.93 -10.41 4.26
CA LEU A 270 2.01 -11.44 3.77
C LEU A 270 1.18 -10.99 2.56
N ASP A 271 0.92 -9.68 2.44
CA ASP A 271 0.10 -9.07 1.40
C ASP A 271 0.60 -7.64 1.16
N ASN A 272 1.52 -7.51 0.19
CA ASN A 272 2.21 -6.24 -0.10
C ASN A 272 1.28 -5.15 -0.68
N GLU A 273 0.04 -5.51 -1.00
CA GLU A 273 -0.98 -4.60 -1.49
C GLU A 273 -1.94 -4.17 -0.37
N ASN A 274 -1.79 -4.66 0.86
CA ASN A 274 -2.68 -4.36 1.99
C ASN A 274 -2.64 -2.87 2.38
N GLY A 275 -3.58 -2.09 1.85
CA GLY A 275 -3.66 -0.65 1.97
C GLY A 275 -3.89 -0.16 3.39
N GLN A 276 -4.62 -0.92 4.22
CA GLN A 276 -4.82 -0.55 5.64
C GLN A 276 -3.52 -0.63 6.43
N ALA A 277 -2.79 -1.72 6.28
CA ALA A 277 -1.51 -1.87 6.95
C ALA A 277 -0.47 -0.88 6.39
N ALA A 278 -0.50 -0.60 5.08
CA ALA A 278 0.37 0.40 4.46
C ALA A 278 0.03 1.81 5.00
N PHE A 279 -1.25 2.12 5.20
CA PHE A 279 -1.66 3.37 5.83
C PHE A 279 -1.07 3.52 7.24
N ILE A 280 -1.12 2.46 8.06
CA ILE A 280 -0.56 2.47 9.42
C ILE A 280 0.96 2.66 9.39
N LEU A 281 1.70 1.89 8.58
CA LEU A 281 3.17 2.04 8.49
C LEU A 281 3.55 3.42 7.96
N GLY A 282 2.91 3.86 6.88
CA GLY A 282 3.20 5.15 6.24
C GLY A 282 2.87 6.34 7.13
N THR A 283 1.77 6.29 7.90
CA THR A 283 1.45 7.33 8.89
C THR A 283 2.46 7.36 10.02
N ASN A 284 2.90 6.21 10.55
CA ASN A 284 3.92 6.16 11.61
C ASN A 284 5.24 6.78 11.17
N HIS A 285 5.71 6.51 9.95
CA HIS A 285 6.89 7.20 9.40
C HIS A 285 6.62 8.70 9.17
N HIS A 286 5.42 9.08 8.72
CA HIS A 286 5.06 10.49 8.48
C HIS A 286 5.04 11.34 9.74
N ILE A 287 4.56 10.80 10.86
CA ILE A 287 4.46 11.51 12.16
C ILE A 287 5.61 11.17 13.12
N GLU A 288 6.61 10.42 12.65
CA GLU A 288 7.81 10.07 13.41
C GLU A 288 7.52 9.30 14.71
N LYS A 289 6.55 8.38 14.66
CA LYS A 289 6.17 7.52 15.80
C LYS A 289 6.83 6.13 15.80
N CYS A 290 7.63 5.81 14.78
CA CYS A 290 8.44 4.59 14.74
C CYS A 290 9.90 4.87 15.10
N SER A 291 10.68 3.83 15.42
CA SER A 291 12.08 3.95 15.86
C SER A 291 12.99 4.64 14.83
N GLU A 292 12.78 4.34 13.53
CA GLU A 292 13.56 4.88 12.42
C GLU A 292 12.61 5.48 11.37
N PRO A 293 12.13 6.73 11.58
CA PRO A 293 11.28 7.41 10.61
C PRO A 293 12.02 7.64 9.30
N SER A 294 11.29 7.49 8.18
CA SER A 294 11.85 7.72 6.85
C SER A 294 10.81 8.40 5.96
N PRO A 295 11.09 9.61 5.42
CA PRO A 295 10.17 10.27 4.50
C PRO A 295 9.96 9.46 3.21
N TYR A 296 10.95 8.65 2.83
CA TYR A 296 10.88 7.71 1.72
C TYR A 296 9.89 6.58 1.98
N LEU A 297 9.98 5.90 3.13
CA LEU A 297 9.04 4.85 3.51
C LEU A 297 7.64 5.40 3.76
N ALA A 298 7.52 6.60 4.34
CA ALA A 298 6.24 7.29 4.47
C ALA A 298 5.57 7.50 3.10
N CYS A 299 6.30 8.03 2.11
CA CYS A 299 5.78 8.20 0.75
C CYS A 299 5.43 6.87 0.09
N HIS A 300 6.30 5.87 0.23
CA HIS A 300 6.09 4.53 -0.34
C HIS A 300 4.80 3.89 0.16
N TYR A 301 4.64 3.80 1.48
CA TYR A 301 3.49 3.14 2.09
C TYR A 301 2.19 3.92 1.90
N LEU A 302 2.23 5.26 2.03
CA LEU A 302 1.04 6.07 1.78
C LEU A 302 0.63 6.05 0.29
N ASN A 303 1.58 5.85 -0.63
CA ASN A 303 1.26 5.64 -2.04
C ASN A 303 0.57 4.29 -2.29
N ILE A 304 1.00 3.20 -1.62
CA ILE A 304 0.30 1.91 -1.66
C ILE A 304 -1.14 2.08 -1.15
N ALA A 305 -1.31 2.69 0.04
CA ALA A 305 -2.62 2.95 0.64
C ALA A 305 -3.52 3.85 -0.22
N ALA A 306 -2.95 4.79 -0.98
CA ALA A 306 -3.68 5.63 -1.92
C ALA A 306 -4.16 4.86 -3.16
N ASN A 307 -3.40 3.85 -3.61
CA ASN A 307 -3.70 3.13 -4.85
C ASN A 307 -4.76 2.01 -4.65
N GLU A 308 -4.84 1.38 -3.47
CA GLU A 308 -5.81 0.32 -3.19
C GLU A 308 -7.11 0.89 -2.61
N ASN A 309 -8.16 1.09 -3.44
CA ASN A 309 -9.47 1.63 -3.00
C ASN A 309 -9.40 2.91 -2.14
N GLY A 310 -8.27 3.64 -2.20
CA GLY A 310 -7.70 4.39 -1.09
C GLY A 310 -8.68 5.19 -0.25
N GLU A 311 -8.68 4.94 1.05
CA GLU A 311 -9.41 5.76 2.01
C GLU A 311 -9.03 7.22 1.78
N GLY A 312 -10.00 8.14 1.79
CA GLY A 312 -9.74 9.53 1.43
C GLY A 312 -8.59 10.14 2.26
N LEU A 313 -8.41 9.70 3.51
CA LEU A 313 -7.31 10.12 4.37
C LEU A 313 -5.93 9.75 3.81
N ALA A 314 -5.76 8.59 3.17
CA ALA A 314 -4.48 8.17 2.59
C ALA A 314 -3.99 9.17 1.52
N PHE A 315 -4.90 9.71 0.69
CA PHE A 315 -4.56 10.75 -0.28
C PHE A 315 -4.09 12.05 0.40
N CYS A 316 -4.74 12.44 1.50
CA CYS A 316 -4.35 13.62 2.27
C CYS A 316 -2.96 13.46 2.88
N PHE A 317 -2.70 12.35 3.56
CA PHE A 317 -1.40 12.07 4.14
C PHE A 317 -0.31 11.96 3.07
N TYR A 318 -0.57 11.27 1.96
CA TYR A 318 0.39 11.16 0.86
C TYR A 318 0.75 12.54 0.28
N SER A 319 -0.24 13.41 0.08
CA SER A 319 -0.02 14.81 -0.33
C SER A 319 0.94 15.55 0.61
N GLN A 320 0.71 15.45 1.92
CA GLN A 320 1.56 16.14 2.91
C GLN A 320 2.96 15.54 2.96
N THR A 321 3.09 14.22 2.85
CA THR A 321 4.40 13.54 2.85
C THR A 321 5.21 13.87 1.61
N LEU A 322 4.60 14.03 0.44
CA LEU A 322 5.29 14.51 -0.76
C LEU A 322 5.96 15.88 -0.52
N CYS A 323 5.27 16.80 0.17
CA CYS A 323 5.86 18.08 0.55
C CYS A 323 7.02 17.91 1.55
N LYS A 324 6.87 17.04 2.56
CA LYS A 324 7.94 16.75 3.53
C LYS A 324 9.17 16.14 2.85
N LEU A 325 8.98 15.22 1.92
CA LEU A 325 10.06 14.61 1.15
C LEU A 325 10.76 15.65 0.26
N ASN A 326 9.99 16.53 -0.37
CA ASN A 326 10.55 17.61 -1.18
C ASN A 326 11.42 18.56 -0.33
N GLU A 327 10.94 18.91 0.87
CA GLU A 327 11.70 19.70 1.83
C GLU A 327 12.98 18.97 2.27
N HIS A 328 12.88 17.67 2.55
CA HIS A 328 14.03 16.83 2.91
C HIS A 328 15.09 16.79 1.81
N LEU A 329 14.69 16.67 0.54
CA LEU A 329 15.61 16.55 -0.60
C LEU A 329 16.25 17.89 -0.98
N TYR A 330 15.47 18.97 -0.95
CA TYR A 330 15.85 20.22 -1.62
C TYR A 330 15.88 21.44 -0.69
N GLY A 331 15.40 21.33 0.55
CA GLY A 331 15.29 22.45 1.50
C GLY A 331 14.30 23.54 1.05
N GLY A 332 13.38 23.22 0.15
CA GLY A 332 12.38 24.15 -0.34
C GLY A 332 11.83 23.81 -1.73
N GLN A 333 11.08 24.76 -2.29
CA GLN A 333 10.45 24.62 -3.61
C GLN A 333 11.39 25.08 -4.72
N ILE A 334 11.81 24.14 -5.57
CA ILE A 334 12.67 24.41 -6.73
C ILE A 334 11.91 24.09 -8.01
N SER A 335 11.94 24.99 -8.98
CA SER A 335 11.30 24.76 -10.28
C SER A 335 11.87 23.50 -10.95
N GLY A 336 11.00 22.61 -11.43
CA GLY A 336 11.36 21.31 -12.00
C GLY A 336 11.51 20.18 -10.97
N HIS A 337 11.54 20.52 -9.69
CA HIS A 337 11.62 19.62 -8.54
C HIS A 337 10.67 20.08 -7.44
N ASN A 338 9.46 20.48 -7.83
CA ASN A 338 8.44 21.01 -6.94
C ASN A 338 7.31 19.98 -6.76
N ALA A 339 7.10 19.53 -5.53
CA ALA A 339 6.06 18.57 -5.19
C ALA A 339 4.64 19.14 -5.15
N MET A 340 4.46 20.47 -5.10
CA MET A 340 3.15 21.10 -4.94
C MET A 340 2.14 20.68 -6.00
N PRO A 341 2.46 20.62 -7.32
CA PRO A 341 1.53 20.08 -8.30
C PRO A 341 1.02 18.67 -7.99
N ALA A 342 1.89 17.76 -7.54
CA ALA A 342 1.52 16.40 -7.15
C ALA A 342 0.73 16.37 -5.84
N ALA A 343 1.17 17.13 -4.84
CA ALA A 343 0.51 17.22 -3.55
C ALA A 343 -0.93 17.75 -3.71
N PHE A 344 -1.13 18.86 -4.43
CA PHE A 344 -2.46 19.38 -4.77
C PHE A 344 -3.34 18.37 -5.51
N PHE A 345 -2.77 17.56 -6.41
CA PHE A 345 -3.51 16.53 -7.12
C PHE A 345 -4.10 15.49 -6.15
N TRP A 346 -3.28 14.96 -5.24
CA TRP A 346 -3.74 14.00 -4.25
C TRP A 346 -4.67 14.63 -3.21
N LEU A 347 -4.40 15.86 -2.78
CA LEU A 347 -5.26 16.57 -1.84
C LEU A 347 -6.66 16.85 -2.40
N ARG A 348 -6.77 17.17 -3.71
CA ARG A 348 -8.07 17.30 -4.38
C ARG A 348 -8.81 15.99 -4.44
N LYS A 349 -8.16 14.88 -4.80
CA LYS A 349 -8.78 13.54 -4.74
C LYS A 349 -9.30 13.22 -3.34
N SER A 350 -8.57 13.59 -2.29
CA SER A 350 -9.05 13.45 -0.91
C SER A 350 -10.29 14.29 -0.63
N SER A 351 -10.32 15.54 -1.09
CA SER A 351 -11.43 16.47 -0.90
C SER A 351 -12.69 16.03 -1.65
N GLU A 352 -12.53 15.55 -2.89
CA GLU A 352 -13.61 14.98 -3.72
C GLU A 352 -14.27 13.75 -3.08
N ARG A 353 -13.54 13.02 -2.22
CA ARG A 353 -14.08 11.93 -1.39
C ARG A 353 -14.75 12.40 -0.10
N GLY A 354 -14.93 13.71 0.10
CA GLY A 354 -15.65 14.28 1.24
C GLY A 354 -14.82 14.38 2.53
N ILE A 355 -13.49 14.22 2.46
CA ILE A 355 -12.63 14.36 3.65
C ILE A 355 -12.50 15.83 4.02
N LYS A 356 -13.16 16.22 5.11
CA LYS A 356 -13.22 17.62 5.59
C LYS A 356 -11.84 18.23 5.83
N THR A 357 -10.92 17.47 6.43
CA THR A 357 -9.54 17.92 6.69
C THR A 357 -8.83 18.28 5.38
N ALA A 358 -9.00 17.48 4.33
CA ALA A 358 -8.41 17.76 3.04
C ALA A 358 -9.02 18.98 2.36
N SER A 359 -10.35 19.15 2.43
CA SER A 359 -11.02 20.35 1.90
C SER A 359 -10.54 21.63 2.59
N ARG A 360 -10.32 21.57 3.92
CA ARG A 360 -9.76 22.68 4.69
C ARG A 360 -8.32 22.99 4.26
N LEU A 361 -7.45 21.97 4.24
CA LEU A 361 -6.05 22.12 3.81
C LEU A 361 -5.94 22.62 2.37
N LEU A 362 -6.78 22.14 1.47
CA LEU A 362 -6.82 22.58 0.08
C LEU A 362 -7.12 24.08 0.01
N LYS A 363 -8.14 24.55 0.73
CA LYS A 363 -8.48 25.98 0.79
C LYS A 363 -7.34 26.82 1.38
N GLU A 364 -6.71 26.34 2.45
CA GLU A 364 -5.54 27.00 3.06
C GLU A 364 -4.38 27.11 2.05
N TRP A 365 -4.06 26.03 1.35
CA TRP A 365 -2.99 26.02 0.35
C TRP A 365 -3.30 26.90 -0.86
N GLU A 366 -4.55 26.91 -1.34
CA GLU A 366 -4.98 27.80 -2.41
C GLU A 366 -4.91 29.28 -2.00
N THR A 367 -5.29 29.58 -0.75
CA THR A 367 -5.23 30.95 -0.22
C THR A 367 -3.77 31.41 -0.10
N ASN A 368 -2.90 30.56 0.44
CA ASN A 368 -1.48 30.88 0.56
C ASN A 368 -0.82 31.03 -0.81
N GLY A 369 -1.09 30.11 -1.75
CA GLY A 369 -0.53 30.15 -3.09
C GLY A 369 -0.98 31.36 -3.92
N GLN A 370 -2.18 31.91 -3.67
CA GLN A 370 -2.65 33.13 -4.32
C GLN A 370 -1.88 34.38 -3.89
N ASN A 371 -1.22 34.35 -2.73
CA ASN A 371 -0.55 35.51 -2.16
C ASN A 371 0.83 35.79 -2.77
N PHE A 372 1.39 34.90 -3.58
CA PHE A 372 2.71 35.10 -4.19
C PHE A 372 2.83 34.52 -5.60
N CYS A 373 3.67 35.16 -6.42
CA CYS A 373 4.00 34.68 -7.74
C CYS A 373 5.00 33.54 -7.63
N ALA A 374 4.66 32.36 -8.16
CA ALA A 374 5.51 31.18 -8.17
C ALA A 374 6.82 31.33 -8.97
N ASN A 375 6.93 32.36 -9.82
CA ASN A 375 8.14 32.63 -10.60
C ASN A 375 9.06 33.63 -9.90
N CYS A 376 8.56 34.85 -9.65
CA CYS A 376 9.37 35.97 -9.17
C CYS A 376 9.23 36.26 -7.67
N GLY A 377 8.36 35.53 -6.95
CA GLY A 377 8.13 35.72 -5.52
C GLY A 377 7.35 36.98 -5.15
N MET A 378 6.92 37.78 -6.12
CA MET A 378 6.11 38.98 -5.89
C MET A 378 4.88 38.65 -5.05
N VAL A 379 4.67 39.40 -3.96
CA VAL A 379 3.50 39.26 -3.08
C VAL A 379 2.32 40.02 -3.69
N ALA A 380 1.14 39.39 -3.75
CA ALA A 380 -0.07 40.00 -4.27
C ALA A 380 -0.56 41.13 -3.36
N GLN A 381 -0.98 42.25 -3.96
CA GLN A 381 -1.61 43.34 -3.23
C GLN A 381 -3.08 43.07 -2.93
N ALA A 382 -3.68 43.85 -2.03
CA ALA A 382 -5.08 43.70 -1.66
C ALA A 382 -6.00 43.82 -2.89
N GLY A 383 -6.78 42.75 -3.16
CA GLY A 383 -7.70 42.67 -4.29
C GLY A 383 -7.07 42.22 -5.62
N GLU A 384 -5.74 42.06 -5.68
CA GLU A 384 -5.04 41.56 -6.85
C GLU A 384 -5.25 40.05 -7.01
N LYS A 385 -5.44 39.59 -8.25
CA LYS A 385 -5.65 38.18 -8.57
C LYS A 385 -4.59 37.68 -9.54
N PHE A 386 -3.69 36.84 -9.04
CA PHE A 386 -2.69 36.19 -9.86
C PHE A 386 -3.30 35.09 -10.75
N LYS A 387 -2.71 34.92 -11.94
CA LYS A 387 -3.10 33.91 -12.93
C LYS A 387 -2.71 32.53 -12.44
N GLN A 388 -3.69 31.64 -12.26
CA GLN A 388 -3.45 30.25 -11.89
C GLN A 388 -3.03 29.42 -13.11
N CYS A 389 -2.12 28.46 -12.91
CA CYS A 389 -1.84 27.44 -13.93
C CYS A 389 -3.10 26.63 -14.24
N SER A 390 -3.56 26.65 -15.49
CA SER A 390 -4.81 25.97 -15.89
C SER A 390 -4.76 24.45 -15.82
N LYS A 391 -3.55 23.85 -15.84
CA LYS A 391 -3.34 22.40 -15.82
C LYS A 391 -3.32 21.85 -14.39
N CYS A 392 -2.29 22.17 -13.61
CA CYS A 392 -2.14 21.62 -12.26
C CYS A 392 -2.98 22.36 -11.21
N LYS A 393 -3.40 23.61 -11.50
CA LYS A 393 -4.11 24.50 -10.57
C LYS A 393 -3.38 24.72 -9.24
N ALA A 394 -2.07 24.50 -9.20
CA ALA A 394 -1.27 24.45 -7.97
C ALA A 394 -0.22 25.56 -7.88
N GLN A 395 -0.15 26.45 -8.88
CA GLN A 395 0.81 27.55 -8.97
C GLN A 395 0.12 28.80 -9.55
N TRP A 396 0.53 29.97 -9.07
CA TRP A 396 -0.05 31.27 -9.43
C TRP A 396 1.04 32.25 -9.91
N TYR A 397 0.69 33.15 -10.83
CA TYR A 397 1.64 34.06 -11.49
C TYR A 397 1.08 35.48 -11.61
N CYS A 398 1.88 36.49 -11.29
CA CYS A 398 1.48 37.89 -11.42
C CYS A 398 1.26 38.32 -12.88
N SER A 399 1.92 37.67 -13.84
CA SER A 399 1.82 38.02 -15.26
C SER A 399 1.88 36.79 -16.18
N LYS A 400 1.60 37.00 -17.48
CA LYS A 400 1.71 35.90 -18.47
C LYS A 400 3.17 35.54 -18.71
N GLU A 401 4.04 36.53 -18.64
CA GLU A 401 5.48 36.47 -18.82
C GLU A 401 6.08 35.59 -17.73
N CYS A 402 5.75 35.85 -16.45
CA CYS A 402 6.16 35.01 -15.32
C CYS A 402 5.70 33.56 -15.45
N GLN A 403 4.47 33.33 -15.96
CA GLN A 403 3.99 31.97 -16.21
C GLN A 403 4.82 31.27 -17.29
N VAL A 404 5.15 31.95 -18.39
CA VAL A 404 5.92 31.38 -19.50
C VAL A 404 7.36 31.09 -19.08
N GLU A 405 7.97 31.98 -18.31
CA GLU A 405 9.31 31.80 -17.75
C GLU A 405 9.35 30.61 -16.80
N ALA A 406 8.50 30.56 -15.77
CA ALA A 406 8.41 29.42 -14.86
C ALA A 406 8.15 28.10 -15.59
N TRP A 407 7.32 28.12 -16.63
CA TRP A 407 7.05 26.95 -17.47
C TRP A 407 8.31 26.41 -18.14
N ARG A 408 9.20 27.29 -18.63
CA ARG A 408 10.48 26.93 -19.24
C ARG A 408 11.50 26.48 -18.20
N GLU A 409 11.55 27.17 -17.07
CA GLU A 409 12.53 26.93 -15.99
C GLU A 409 12.31 25.63 -15.22
N GLY A 410 11.14 25.00 -15.33
CA GLY A 410 10.93 23.68 -14.72
C GLY A 410 9.47 23.32 -14.43
N HIS A 411 8.56 24.29 -14.30
CA HIS A 411 7.18 24.01 -13.94
C HIS A 411 6.48 23.04 -14.92
N LYS A 412 6.87 23.02 -16.20
CA LYS A 412 6.38 22.03 -17.17
C LYS A 412 6.61 20.59 -16.71
N LYS A 413 7.76 20.31 -16.11
CA LYS A 413 8.13 18.99 -15.58
C LYS A 413 7.27 18.67 -14.36
N ASP A 414 7.23 19.55 -13.36
CA ASP A 414 6.41 19.39 -12.15
C ASP A 414 4.94 19.16 -12.47
N CYS A 415 4.39 19.97 -13.39
CA CYS A 415 3.00 19.89 -13.81
C CYS A 415 2.66 18.56 -14.48
N LYS A 416 3.62 17.94 -15.20
CA LYS A 416 3.42 16.61 -15.80
C LYS A 416 3.56 15.50 -14.75
N ARG A 417 4.57 15.60 -13.89
CA ARG A 417 4.84 14.65 -12.80
C ARG A 417 3.69 14.52 -11.81
N ALA A 418 2.88 15.58 -11.66
CA ALA A 418 1.73 15.64 -10.76
C ALA A 418 0.75 14.45 -10.85
N THR A 419 0.65 13.81 -12.01
CA THR A 419 -0.31 12.72 -12.26
C THR A 419 0.30 11.32 -12.20
N ILE A 420 1.61 11.21 -11.91
CA ILE A 420 2.27 9.92 -11.76
C ILE A 420 1.74 9.22 -10.51
N LEU A 421 1.20 8.02 -10.69
CA LEU A 421 0.48 7.30 -9.63
C LEU A 421 1.39 6.46 -8.74
N LYS A 422 2.53 5.99 -9.26
CA LYS A 422 3.50 5.21 -8.49
C LYS A 422 4.59 6.12 -7.96
N PHE A 423 4.86 6.04 -6.65
CA PHE A 423 5.85 6.89 -6.01
C PHE A 423 7.26 6.71 -6.59
N GLN A 424 7.67 5.47 -6.89
CA GLN A 424 8.97 5.20 -7.51
C GLN A 424 9.15 5.90 -8.86
N ASP A 425 8.12 5.83 -9.71
CA ASP A 425 8.11 6.50 -11.01
C ASP A 425 8.11 8.04 -10.83
N TYR A 426 7.40 8.53 -9.81
CA TYR A 426 7.37 9.95 -9.48
C TYR A 426 8.76 10.47 -9.06
N LEU A 427 9.46 9.71 -8.22
CA LEU A 427 10.80 10.03 -7.74
C LEU A 427 11.86 9.97 -8.85
N SER A 428 11.64 9.08 -9.84
CA SER A 428 12.57 8.86 -10.95
C SER A 428 12.27 9.70 -12.20
N ALA A 429 11.19 10.48 -12.20
CA ALA A 429 10.77 11.24 -13.37
C ALA A 429 11.61 12.51 -13.58
N GLU A 430 12.17 12.64 -14.78
CA GLU A 430 12.99 13.78 -15.23
C GLU A 430 12.23 14.94 -15.88
#